data_AF-A0A1F6R852-F1
#
_entry.id   AF-A0A1F6R852-F1
#
_cell.length_a   1.000
_cell.length_b   1.000
_cell.length_c   1.000
_cell.angle_alpha   90.00
_cell.angle_beta   90.00
_cell.angle_gamma   90.00
#
_symmetry.space_group_name_H-M   'P 1'
#
loop_
_entity.id
_entity.type
_entity.pdbx_description
1 polymer ?
#
loop_
_entity_poly.entity_id
_entity_poly.type
_entity_poly.pdbx_seq_one_letter_code
_entity_poly.pdbx_strand_id
1 'polypeptide(L)'
;MIKIIKRCILNYDFLFFIVSNLYGLINGFKQVTINKNEVCIIEKNKKFILSYYTRVYAFDVIREFNYYTSSVEGILKHNLYEYNFSKPALHKIPNKNIDFYYTFLPEGIETNDIYLKYLDIKSGDYILDLEAY
;
A
#
# COMPACT_ATOMS: atom_id res chain seq x y z
N MET A 1 -22.26 15.79 -4.08
CA MET A 1 -22.41 14.68 -5.06
C MET A 1 -21.23 13.70 -5.03
N ILE A 2 -19.99 14.14 -5.31
CA ILE A 2 -18.80 13.25 -5.35
C ILE A 2 -18.57 12.46 -4.03
N LYS A 3 -18.73 13.11 -2.87
CA LYS A 3 -18.59 12.44 -1.56
C LYS A 3 -19.60 11.30 -1.36
N ILE A 4 -20.83 11.46 -1.85
CA ILE A 4 -21.90 10.45 -1.73
C ILE A 4 -21.55 9.24 -2.59
N ILE A 5 -21.11 9.47 -3.83
CA ILE A 5 -20.70 8.40 -4.75
C ILE A 5 -19.52 7.62 -4.17
N LYS A 6 -18.48 8.31 -3.66
CA LYS A 6 -17.34 7.66 -3.00
C LYS A 6 -17.79 6.80 -1.82
N ARG A 7 -18.69 7.32 -0.97
CA ARG A 7 -19.22 6.58 0.17
C ARG A 7 -20.03 5.36 -0.25
N CYS A 8 -20.81 5.45 -1.33
CA CYS A 8 -21.50 4.28 -1.89
C CYS A 8 -20.51 3.22 -2.38
N ILE A 9 -19.51 3.61 -3.18
CA ILE A 9 -18.48 2.68 -3.66
C ILE A 9 -17.80 1.98 -2.49
N LEU A 10 -17.43 2.72 -1.45
CA LEU A 10 -16.74 2.17 -0.27
C LEU A 10 -17.63 1.37 0.68
N ASN A 11 -18.95 1.35 0.52
CA ASN A 11 -19.87 0.63 1.43
C ASN A 11 -20.46 -0.63 0.80
N TYR A 12 -20.38 -0.78 -0.52
CA TYR A 12 -20.96 -1.92 -1.24
C TYR A 12 -19.87 -2.70 -1.98
N ASP A 13 -19.57 -3.91 -1.51
CA ASP A 13 -18.45 -4.73 -2.01
C ASP A 13 -18.51 -4.99 -3.51
N PHE A 14 -19.71 -5.23 -4.02
CA PHE A 14 -19.91 -5.44 -5.45
C PHE A 14 -19.56 -4.18 -6.27
N LEU A 15 -19.98 -3.00 -5.80
CA LEU A 15 -19.63 -1.73 -6.46
C LEU A 15 -18.15 -1.42 -6.31
N PHE A 16 -17.59 -1.63 -5.12
CA PHE A 16 -16.16 -1.49 -4.88
C PHE A 16 -15.36 -2.38 -5.84
N PHE A 17 -15.70 -3.67 -5.93
CA PHE A 17 -15.06 -4.64 -6.82
C PHE A 17 -15.06 -4.17 -8.28
N ILE A 18 -16.22 -3.78 -8.80
CA ILE A 18 -16.35 -3.32 -10.19
C ILE A 18 -15.50 -2.07 -10.41
N VAL A 19 -15.66 -1.05 -9.56
CA VAL A 19 -14.98 0.23 -9.75
C VAL A 19 -13.47 0.08 -9.59
N SER A 20 -13.00 -0.70 -8.61
CA SER A 20 -11.57 -0.95 -8.40
C SER A 20 -10.96 -1.75 -9.56
N ASN A 21 -11.65 -2.73 -10.13
CA ASN A 21 -11.15 -3.44 -11.32
C ASN A 21 -11.14 -2.53 -12.56
N LEU A 22 -12.19 -1.73 -12.79
CA LEU A 22 -12.18 -0.76 -13.89
C LEU A 22 -11.03 0.25 -13.74
N TYR A 23 -10.82 0.75 -12.53
CA TYR A 23 -9.71 1.65 -12.23
C TYR A 23 -8.35 0.95 -12.42
N GLY A 24 -8.23 -0.32 -12.02
CA GLY A 24 -7.05 -1.15 -12.23
C GLY A 24 -6.72 -1.38 -13.69
N LEU A 25 -7.74 -1.59 -14.54
CA LEU A 25 -7.58 -1.72 -15.99
C LEU A 25 -7.02 -0.42 -16.60
N ILE A 26 -7.56 0.74 -16.20
CA ILE A 26 -7.10 2.05 -16.69
C ILE A 26 -5.66 2.33 -16.25
N ASN A 27 -5.28 1.91 -15.05
CA ASN A 27 -3.95 2.18 -14.48
C ASN A 27 -2.99 0.99 -14.66
N GLY A 28 -2.90 0.42 -15.87
CA GLY A 28 -1.87 -0.58 -16.20
C GLY A 28 -2.27 -2.04 -15.99
N PHE A 29 -3.55 -2.38 -16.17
CA PHE A 29 -4.06 -3.76 -16.14
C PHE A 29 -3.81 -4.50 -14.81
N LYS A 30 -4.35 -3.93 -13.74
CA LYS A 30 -4.33 -4.54 -12.40
C LYS A 30 -5.64 -5.26 -12.11
N GLN A 31 -5.55 -6.51 -11.67
CA GLN A 31 -6.71 -7.27 -11.20
C GLN A 31 -6.92 -7.02 -9.71
N VAL A 32 -8.16 -6.73 -9.32
CA VAL A 32 -8.53 -6.54 -7.91
C VAL A 32 -9.47 -7.66 -7.49
N THR A 33 -9.12 -8.38 -6.42
CA THR A 33 -10.01 -9.39 -5.81
C THR A 33 -10.30 -9.02 -4.36
N ILE A 34 -11.52 -9.26 -3.92
CA ILE A 34 -11.95 -9.02 -2.55
C ILE A 34 -12.31 -10.36 -1.92
N ASN A 35 -11.67 -10.65 -0.79
CA ASN A 35 -12.04 -11.76 0.08
C ASN A 35 -12.55 -11.18 1.41
N LYS A 36 -13.10 -12.03 2.30
CA LYS A 36 -13.74 -11.58 3.56
C LYS A 36 -12.95 -10.53 4.35
N ASN A 37 -11.62 -10.65 4.40
CA ASN A 37 -10.77 -9.78 5.23
C ASN A 37 -9.72 -9.00 4.43
N GLU A 38 -9.66 -9.16 3.11
CA GLU A 38 -8.52 -8.68 2.32
C GLU A 38 -8.95 -8.14 0.95
N VAL A 39 -8.24 -7.12 0.51
CA VAL A 39 -8.25 -6.66 -0.88
C VAL A 39 -6.90 -6.99 -1.49
N CYS A 40 -6.88 -7.83 -2.52
CA CYS A 40 -5.67 -8.16 -3.26
C CYS A 40 -5.66 -7.41 -4.59
N ILE A 41 -4.53 -6.79 -4.91
CA ILE A 41 -4.28 -6.10 -6.17
C ILE A 41 -3.10 -6.82 -6.82
N ILE A 42 -3.31 -7.34 -8.03
CA ILE A 42 -2.32 -8.16 -8.74
C ILE A 42 -1.92 -7.46 -10.03
N GLU A 43 -0.61 -7.35 -10.24
CA GLU A 43 -0.01 -6.90 -11.50
C GLU A 43 1.13 -7.86 -11.86
N LYS A 44 1.01 -8.56 -12.98
CA LYS A 44 2.00 -9.56 -13.45
C LYS A 44 2.30 -10.61 -12.37
N ASN A 45 3.52 -10.60 -11.81
CA ASN A 45 3.99 -11.52 -10.78
C ASN A 45 4.02 -10.89 -9.37
N LYS A 46 3.42 -9.72 -9.18
CA LYS A 46 3.36 -9.03 -7.89
C LYS A 46 1.93 -9.02 -7.36
N LYS A 47 1.77 -9.27 -6.07
CA LYS A 47 0.49 -9.24 -5.36
C LYS A 47 0.60 -8.36 -4.14
N PHE A 48 -0.16 -7.26 -4.13
CA PHE A 48 -0.28 -6.39 -2.98
C PHE A 48 -1.55 -6.73 -2.22
N ILE A 49 -1.46 -6.88 -0.90
CA ILE A 49 -2.59 -7.30 -0.05
C ILE A 49 -2.83 -6.22 0.98
N LEU A 50 -4.05 -5.69 1.01
CA LEU A 50 -4.54 -4.76 2.00
C LEU A 50 -5.56 -5.42 2.91
N SER A 51 -5.70 -4.89 4.11
CA SER A 51 -6.82 -5.22 4.97
C SER A 51 -8.10 -4.71 4.33
N TYR A 52 -9.20 -5.45 4.46
CA TYR A 52 -10.50 -4.97 4.03
C TYR A 52 -10.89 -3.67 4.76
N TYR A 53 -10.47 -3.48 6.02
CA TYR A 53 -10.70 -2.24 6.77
C TYR A 53 -9.98 -1.03 6.17
N THR A 54 -8.85 -1.26 5.49
CA THR A 54 -8.05 -0.23 4.81
C THR A 54 -8.28 -0.20 3.30
N ARG A 55 -9.38 -0.79 2.81
CA ARG A 55 -9.72 -0.83 1.37
C ARG A 55 -9.83 0.53 0.69
N VAL A 56 -10.04 1.60 1.45
CA VAL A 56 -10.05 2.97 0.90
C VAL A 56 -8.74 3.32 0.18
N TYR A 57 -7.62 2.77 0.66
CA TYR A 57 -6.31 2.97 0.06
C TYR A 57 -6.06 2.12 -1.19
N ALA A 58 -6.95 1.17 -1.54
CA ALA A 58 -6.78 0.33 -2.71
C ALA A 58 -6.65 1.15 -4.01
N PHE A 59 -7.37 2.28 -4.11
CA PHE A 59 -7.26 3.17 -5.27
C PHE A 59 -5.88 3.81 -5.37
N ASP A 60 -5.29 4.18 -4.25
CA ASP A 60 -3.95 4.76 -4.23
C ASP A 60 -2.91 3.70 -4.59
N VAL A 61 -3.02 2.50 -4.00
CA VAL A 61 -2.17 1.37 -4.34
C VAL A 61 -2.32 0.95 -5.80
N ILE A 62 -3.52 1.02 -6.39
CA ILE A 62 -3.72 0.75 -7.82
C ILE A 62 -2.94 1.77 -8.68
N ARG A 63 -2.98 3.04 -8.31
CA ARG A 63 -2.32 4.12 -9.05
C ARG A 63 -0.79 4.04 -8.89
N GLU A 64 -0.32 3.91 -7.66
CA GLU A 64 1.10 3.97 -7.27
C GLU A 64 1.69 2.59 -6.95
N PHE A 65 1.18 1.54 -7.60
CA PHE A 65 1.52 0.14 -7.27
C PHE A 65 3.02 -0.16 -7.31
N ASN A 66 3.72 0.37 -8.31
CA ASN A 66 5.16 0.15 -8.44
C ASN A 66 5.94 0.88 -7.37
N TYR A 67 5.50 2.08 -6.95
CA TYR A 67 6.07 2.80 -5.82
C TYR A 67 5.98 1.93 -4.56
N TYR A 68 4.77 1.52 -4.15
CA TYR A 68 4.59 0.72 -2.93
C TYR A 68 5.31 -0.63 -2.96
N THR A 69 5.30 -1.34 -4.10
CA THR A 69 6.00 -2.63 -4.23
C THR A 69 7.52 -2.49 -4.36
N SER A 70 8.04 -1.28 -4.57
CA SER A 70 9.47 -0.99 -4.57
C SER A 70 10.02 -0.54 -3.21
N SER A 71 9.14 -0.15 -2.28
CA SER A 71 9.53 0.31 -0.93
C SER A 71 9.91 -0.81 0.03
N VAL A 72 9.48 -2.04 -0.25
CA VAL A 72 9.71 -3.22 0.59
C VAL A 72 10.09 -4.43 -0.27
N GLU A 73 10.77 -5.41 0.31
CA GLU A 73 11.01 -6.70 -0.35
C GLU A 73 9.74 -7.57 -0.33
N GLY A 74 9.36 -8.09 -1.50
CA GLY A 74 8.24 -9.02 -1.61
C GLY A 74 8.62 -10.42 -1.17
N ILE A 75 7.70 -11.13 -0.52
CA ILE A 75 7.89 -12.52 -0.12
C ILE A 75 7.41 -13.42 -1.25
N LEU A 76 8.30 -14.22 -1.85
CA LEU A 76 7.93 -15.14 -2.91
C LEU A 76 7.04 -16.28 -2.38
N LYS A 77 5.78 -16.35 -2.85
CA LYS A 77 4.83 -17.43 -2.57
C LYS A 77 4.02 -17.76 -3.80
N HIS A 78 3.89 -19.05 -4.14
CA HIS A 78 3.11 -19.51 -5.29
C HIS A 78 3.44 -18.78 -6.60
N ASN A 79 4.74 -18.54 -6.86
CA ASN A 79 5.25 -17.78 -8.01
C ASN A 79 4.86 -16.29 -8.07
N LEU A 80 4.33 -15.73 -6.97
CA LEU A 80 4.04 -14.32 -6.82
C LEU A 80 4.93 -13.71 -5.73
N TYR A 81 5.43 -12.51 -5.96
CA TYR A 81 5.99 -11.69 -4.90
C TYR A 81 4.83 -11.04 -4.14
N GLU A 82 4.60 -11.49 -2.92
CA GLU A 82 3.54 -10.97 -2.05
C GLU A 82 4.04 -9.84 -1.16
N TYR A 83 3.27 -8.76 -1.15
CA TYR A 83 3.45 -7.57 -0.35
C TYR A 83 2.23 -7.45 0.57
N ASN A 84 2.31 -8.04 1.75
CA ASN A 84 1.15 -8.21 2.62
C ASN A 84 1.10 -7.17 3.74
N PHE A 85 0.15 -6.26 3.61
CA PHE A 85 -0.19 -5.23 4.59
C PHE A 85 -1.63 -5.39 5.11
N SER A 86 -2.18 -6.61 5.09
CA SER A 86 -3.49 -6.89 5.69
C SER A 86 -3.48 -6.92 7.21
N LYS A 87 -2.28 -7.02 7.79
CA LYS A 87 -2.00 -6.97 9.21
C LYS A 87 -0.62 -6.38 9.44
N PRO A 88 -0.37 -5.79 10.62
CA PRO A 88 0.96 -5.34 10.99
C PRO A 88 1.99 -6.47 10.92
N ALA A 89 3.13 -6.21 10.29
CA ALA A 89 4.20 -7.18 10.10
C ALA A 89 5.56 -6.52 9.90
N LEU A 90 6.63 -7.30 10.05
CA LEU A 90 7.97 -6.89 9.65
C LEU A 90 8.13 -7.03 8.15
N HIS A 91 8.67 -5.99 7.52
CA HIS A 91 9.08 -5.99 6.11
C HIS A 91 10.53 -5.58 6.00
N LYS A 92 11.23 -6.15 5.02
CA LYS A 92 12.59 -5.75 4.68
C LYS A 92 12.59 -4.54 3.78
N ILE A 93 13.41 -3.57 4.12
CA ILE A 93 13.70 -2.43 3.26
C ILE A 93 14.73 -2.87 2.20
N PRO A 94 14.45 -2.68 0.90
CA PRO A 94 15.34 -3.12 -0.17
C PRO A 94 16.72 -2.50 -0.01
N ASN A 95 17.76 -3.32 -0.19
CA ASN A 95 19.18 -2.91 -0.16
C ASN A 95 19.68 -2.29 1.16
N LYS A 96 18.89 -2.29 2.24
CA LYS A 96 19.31 -1.70 3.52
C LYS A 96 19.53 -2.72 4.65
N ASN A 97 19.24 -4.00 4.45
CA ASN A 97 19.29 -5.06 5.47
C ASN A 97 18.67 -4.62 6.81
N ILE A 98 17.61 -3.81 6.72
CA ILE A 98 16.85 -3.26 7.85
C ILE A 98 15.43 -3.83 7.73
N ASP A 99 14.97 -4.40 8.83
CA ASP A 99 13.57 -4.76 9.01
C ASP A 99 12.82 -3.56 9.61
N PHE A 100 11.66 -3.22 9.05
CA PHE A 100 10.78 -2.19 9.56
C PHE A 100 9.38 -2.75 9.78
N TYR A 101 8.75 -2.34 10.87
CA TYR A 101 7.41 -2.79 11.21
C TYR A 101 6.38 -1.86 10.59
N TYR A 102 5.70 -2.33 9.55
CA TYR A 102 4.63 -1.56 8.91
C TYR A 102 3.27 -2.07 9.39
N THR A 103 2.39 -1.12 9.65
CA THR A 103 1.03 -1.30 10.14
C THR A 103 0.01 -1.25 9.00
N PHE A 104 0.22 -0.42 7.97
CA PHE A 104 -0.72 -0.28 6.84
C PHE A 104 -0.10 -0.13 5.45
N LEU A 105 0.80 0.84 5.21
CA LEU A 105 1.39 1.08 3.89
C LEU A 105 2.85 1.49 4.00
N PRO A 106 3.71 1.02 3.09
CA PRO A 106 5.11 1.42 3.08
C PRO A 106 5.29 2.71 2.29
N GLU A 107 6.16 3.61 2.75
CA GLU A 107 6.64 4.73 1.94
C GLU A 107 8.08 4.50 1.49
N GLY A 108 8.43 5.08 0.34
CA GLY A 108 9.78 4.99 -0.20
C GLY A 108 10.79 5.70 0.70
N ILE A 109 11.99 5.13 0.81
CA ILE A 109 13.10 5.71 1.60
C ILE A 109 13.45 7.12 1.13
N GLU A 110 13.30 7.40 -0.17
CA GLU A 110 13.61 8.72 -0.75
C GLU A 110 12.80 9.84 -0.07
N THR A 111 11.56 9.55 0.34
CA THR A 111 10.73 10.48 1.12
C THR A 111 11.36 10.76 2.49
N ASN A 112 11.93 9.74 3.14
CA ASN A 112 12.64 9.87 4.42
C ASN A 112 13.96 10.64 4.30
N ASP A 113 14.72 10.43 3.23
CA ASP A 113 15.98 11.14 3.00
C ASP A 113 15.72 12.65 2.77
N ILE A 114 14.58 13.02 2.18
CA ILE A 114 14.13 14.42 2.09
C ILE A 114 13.87 14.97 3.50
N TYR A 115 13.12 14.27 4.35
CA TYR A 115 12.89 14.74 5.72
C TYR A 115 14.21 14.91 6.50
N LEU A 116 15.11 13.93 6.43
CA LEU A 116 16.43 14.00 7.08
C LEU A 116 17.27 15.18 6.58
N LYS A 117 17.24 15.45 5.26
CA LYS A 117 18.03 16.51 4.64
C LYS A 117 17.50 17.91 4.97
N TYR A 118 16.19 18.11 5.01
CA TYR A 118 15.59 19.44 5.18
C TYR A 118 15.31 19.80 6.65
N LEU A 119 15.18 18.82 7.54
CA LEU A 119 14.89 19.06 8.95
C LEU A 119 16.15 19.25 9.81
N ASP A 120 17.36 19.10 9.26
CA ASP A 120 18.66 19.23 9.97
C ASP A 120 18.65 18.52 11.34
N ILE A 121 18.10 17.31 11.37
CA ILE A 121 17.87 16.54 12.60
C ILE A 121 19.22 16.22 13.27
N LYS A 122 19.34 16.54 14.56
CA LYS A 122 20.54 16.32 15.38
C LYS A 122 20.29 15.24 16.42
N SER A 123 21.39 14.63 16.87
CA SER A 123 21.34 13.69 17.99
C SER A 123 20.76 14.37 19.23
N GLY A 124 19.63 13.89 19.72
CA GLY A 124 18.88 14.47 20.84
C GLY A 124 17.57 15.16 20.44
N ASP A 125 17.31 15.35 19.15
CA ASP A 125 16.04 15.89 18.67
C ASP A 125 14.92 14.87 18.80
N TYR A 126 13.73 15.36 19.14
CA TYR A 126 12.50 14.57 19.17
C TYR A 126 11.74 14.80 17.88
N ILE A 127 11.53 13.74 17.10
CA ILE A 127 10.71 13.78 15.89
C ILE A 127 9.32 13.26 16.24
N LEU A 128 8.31 14.07 15.97
CA LEU A 128 6.92 13.65 16.01
C LEU A 128 6.43 13.52 14.58
N ASP A 129 6.31 12.29 14.12
CA ASP A 129 5.65 11.99 12.85
C ASP A 129 4.14 11.91 13.08
N LEU A 130 3.42 12.91 12.59
CA LEU A 130 1.97 13.05 12.74
C LEU A 130 1.19 12.14 11.76
N GLU A 131 1.87 11.48 10.83
CA GLU A 131 1.29 10.53 9.87
C GLU A 131 2.10 9.23 9.72
N ALA A 132 2.95 8.87 10.69
CA ALA A 132 3.53 7.52 10.83
C ALA A 132 2.44 6.50 11.20
N TYR A 133 1.51 6.25 10.29
CA TYR A 133 0.39 5.35 10.48
C TYR A 133 0.72 3.92 10.08
#